data_AF-A0A7D5L9W2-F1
#
_entry.id   AF-A0A7D5L9W2-F1
#
_cell.length_a   1.000
_cell.length_b   1.000
_cell.length_c   1.000
_cell.angle_alpha   90.00
_cell.angle_beta   90.00
_cell.angle_gamma   90.00
#
_symmetry.space_group_name_H-M   'P 1'
#
loop_
_entity.id
_entity.type
_entity.pdbx_description
1 polymer ?
#
loop_
_entity_poly.entity_id
_entity_poly.type
_entity_poly.pdbx_seq_one_letter_code
_entity_poly.pdbx_strand_id
1 'polypeptide(L)' 'MLRRPHDCDRCGRTIDPGEEYGAVDAIDPDGDLRVLLCAPCAGDLRAFLDGELL' A
#
# COMPACT_ATOMS: atom_id res chain seq x y z
N MET A 1 -10.15 -5.63 7.94
CA MET A 1 -9.21 -5.34 9.04
C MET A 1 -8.16 -6.42 9.09
N LEU A 2 -6.90 -6.01 9.18
CA LEU A 2 -5.75 -6.90 9.38
C LEU A 2 -5.89 -7.67 10.69
N ARG A 3 -5.53 -8.96 10.68
CA ARG A 3 -5.52 -9.82 11.88
C ARG A 3 -4.12 -10.04 12.44
N ARG A 4 -3.09 -9.64 11.69
CA ARG A 4 -1.68 -9.78 12.02
C ARG A 4 -0.95 -8.53 11.51
N PRO A 5 0.21 -8.17 12.07
CA PRO A 5 1.07 -7.13 11.52
C PRO A 5 1.54 -7.50 10.11
N HIS A 6 1.73 -6.49 9.26
CA HIS A 6 2.29 -6.64 7.91
C HIS A 6 3.25 -5.50 7.62
N ASP A 7 4.32 -5.76 6.87
CA ASP A 7 5.23 -4.71 6.46
C ASP A 7 4.73 -4.03 5.18
N CYS A 8 4.84 -2.70 5.14
CA CYS A 8 4.58 -1.91 3.97
C CYS A 8 5.52 -2.33 2.84
N ASP A 9 4.98 -2.72 1.70
CA ASP A 9 5.76 -3.21 0.56
C ASP A 9 6.77 -2.16 0.05
N ARG A 10 6.41 -0.86 0.13
CA ARG A 10 7.25 0.23 -0.39
C ARG A 10 8.39 0.67 0.52
N CYS A 11 8.16 0.72 1.83
CA CYS A 11 9.11 1.33 2.79
C CYS A 11 9.51 0.41 3.95
N GLY A 12 8.95 -0.79 4.04
CA GLY A 12 9.26 -1.78 5.09
C GLY A 12 8.72 -1.44 6.48
N ARG A 13 8.00 -0.32 6.66
CA ARG A 13 7.35 0.01 7.94
C ARG A 13 6.30 -1.05 8.28
N THR A 14 6.37 -1.62 9.48
CA THR A 14 5.31 -2.47 10.02
C THR A 14 4.01 -1.69 10.23
N ILE A 15 2.92 -2.28 9.76
CA ILE A 15 1.54 -1.85 9.90
C ILE A 15 0.87 -2.76 10.92
N ASP A 16 0.49 -2.21 12.06
CA ASP A 16 -0.12 -2.96 13.14
C ASP A 16 -1.63 -3.15 12.93
N PRO A 17 -2.24 -4.21 13.53
CA PRO A 17 -3.68 -4.38 13.51
C PRO A 17 -4.42 -3.16 14.07
N GLY A 18 -5.33 -2.59 13.26
CA GLY A 18 -6.11 -1.41 13.62
C GLY A 18 -5.57 -0.10 13.05
N GLU A 19 -4.35 -0.08 12.51
CA GLU A 19 -3.85 1.07 11.74
C GLU A 19 -4.54 1.16 10.37
N GLU A 20 -4.59 2.39 9.82
CA GLU A 20 -5.02 2.64 8.45
C GLU A 20 -3.95 2.20 7.44
N TYR A 21 -4.38 1.65 6.31
CA TYR A 21 -3.50 1.16 5.26
C TYR A 21 -4.17 1.26 3.88
N GLY A 22 -3.37 1.31 2.83
CA GLY A 22 -3.80 1.15 1.46
C GLY A 22 -3.64 -0.31 1.02
N ALA A 23 -4.72 -0.90 0.49
CA ALA A 23 -4.63 -2.16 -0.24
C ALA A 23 -4.60 -1.85 -1.73
N VAL A 24 -3.51 -2.22 -2.39
CA VAL A 24 -3.34 -2.02 -3.83
C VAL A 24 -3.48 -3.39 -4.49
N ASP A 25 -4.53 -3.53 -5.28
CA ASP A 25 -4.68 -4.66 -6.19
C ASP A 25 -4.06 -4.22 -7.52
N ALA A 26 -2.78 -4.52 -7.69
CA ALA A 26 -2.08 -4.32 -8.95
C ALA A 26 -2.02 -5.69 -9.65
N ILE A 27 -2.30 -5.74 -10.94
CA ILE A 27 -2.11 -6.97 -11.69
C ILE A 27 -0.74 -6.83 -12.34
N ASP A 28 0.25 -7.57 -11.82
CA ASP A 28 1.52 -7.70 -12.52
C ASP A 28 1.32 -8.52 -13.81
N PRO A 29 2.30 -8.61 -14.71
CA PRO A 29 2.16 -9.39 -15.95
C PRO A 29 1.82 -10.87 -15.73
N ASP A 30 2.10 -11.41 -14.54
CA ASP A 30 1.84 -12.80 -14.15
C ASP A 30 0.48 -12.99 -13.47
N GLY A 31 -0.23 -11.90 -13.15
CA GLY A 31 -1.57 -11.92 -12.59
C GLY A 31 -1.65 -11.78 -11.07
N ASP A 32 -0.51 -11.62 -10.40
CA ASP A 32 -0.37 -11.82 -8.95
C ASP A 32 0.16 -10.57 -8.26
N LEU A 33 -0.65 -9.52 -7.96
CA LEU A 33 -0.16 -8.53 -7.00
C LEU A 33 -1.24 -7.91 -6.10
N ARG A 34 -1.37 -8.48 -4.90
CA ARG A 34 -1.99 -7.79 -3.76
C ARG A 34 -0.92 -7.30 -2.82
N VAL A 35 -0.63 -6.00 -2.83
CA VAL A 35 0.31 -5.38 -1.89
C VAL A 35 -0.41 -4.50 -0.87
N LEU A 36 0.20 -4.39 0.31
CA LEU A 36 -0.25 -3.51 1.38
C LEU A 36 0.76 -2.38 1.57
N LEU A 37 0.26 -1.16 1.59
CA LEU A 37 1.03 0.06 1.82
C LEU A 37 0.57 0.74 3.09
N CYS A 38 1.51 1.31 3.85
CA CYS A 38 1.16 2.18 4.97
C CYS A 38 0.47 3.46 4.46
N ALA A 39 -0.32 4.11 5.32
CA ALA A 39 -1.10 5.29 4.92
C ALA A 39 -0.30 6.39 4.18
N PRO A 40 0.93 6.76 4.59
CA PRO A 40 1.75 7.72 3.84
C PRO A 40 2.07 7.26 2.41
N CYS A 41 2.59 6.04 2.25
CA CYS A 41 2.96 5.51 0.93
C CYS A 41 1.74 5.31 0.01
N ALA A 42 0.59 4.96 0.59
CA ALA A 42 -0.66 4.91 -0.15
C ALA A 42 -1.11 6.30 -0.62
N GLY A 43 -0.92 7.33 0.22
CA GLY A 43 -1.19 8.73 -0.13
C GLY A 43 -0.29 9.22 -1.27
N ASP A 44 1.02 8.96 -1.19
CA ASP A 44 1.98 9.31 -2.23
C ASP A 44 1.64 8.63 -3.56
N LEU A 45 1.28 7.33 -3.53
CA LEU A 45 0.84 6.61 -4.72
C LEU A 45 -0.42 7.23 -5.33
N ARG A 46 -1.41 7.59 -4.50
CA ARG A 46 -2.63 8.23 -4.98
C ARG A 46 -2.32 9.57 -5.66
N ALA A 47 -1.53 10.43 -5.02
CA ALA A 47 -1.13 11.71 -5.59
C ALA A 47 -0.37 11.55 -6.92
N PHE A 48 0.47 10.52 -7.04
CA PHE A 48 1.14 10.20 -8.31
C PHE A 48 0.15 9.80 -9.40
N LEU A 49 -0.80 8.91 -9.09
CA LEU A 49 -1.83 8.46 -10.05
C LEU A 49 -2.79 9.57 -10.47
N ASP A 50 -3.09 10.50 -9.56
CA ASP A 50 -3.91 11.67 -9.83
C ASP A 50 -3.16 12.77 -10.61
N GLY A 51 -1.84 12.59 -10.83
CA GLY A 51 -0.99 13.55 -11.54
C GLY A 51 -0.64 14.80 -10.72
N GLU A 52 -0.79 14.74 -9.40
CA GLU A 52 -0.50 15.84 -8.47
C GLU A 52 0.99 15.94 -8.11
N LEU A 53 1.76 14.87 -8.35
CA LEU A 53 3.22 14.84 -8.22
C LEU A 53 3.87 15.09 -9.59
N LEU A 54 3.97 16.36 -9.99
CA LEU A 54 4.75 16.85 -11.14
C LEU A 54 5.76 17.91 -10.70
#